data_AF-A0A2E0ALP2-F1
#
_entry.id   AF-A0A2E0ALP2-F1
#
_cell.length_a   1.000
_cell.length_b   1.000
_cell.length_c   1.000
_cell.angle_alpha   90.00
_cell.angle_beta   90.00
_cell.angle_gamma   90.00
#
_symmetry.space_group_name_H-M   'P 1'
#
loop_
_entity.id
_entity.type
_entity.pdbx_description
1 polymer ?
#
loop_
_entity_poly.entity_id
_entity_poly.type
_entity_poly.pdbx_seq_one_letter_code
_entity_poly.pdbx_strand_id
1 'polypeptide(L)'
;MIQLSGFSVRDTSNPCGEIAIEFSGLRPGEKLFEELLISADDSPTDHPLISQAREGFIAADQLDVLMASLLKAIDARDVEKVLDVLVRIVPEYKSNVRPISLSSPMDGDELGPSAA
;
A
#
# COMPACT_ATOMS: atom_id res chain seq x y z
N MET A 1 12.27 -17.48 -1.78
CA MET A 1 12.96 -18.48 -2.62
C MET A 1 14.22 -19.05 -1.91
N ILE A 2 14.16 -19.34 -0.61
CA ILE A 2 15.34 -19.80 0.17
C ILE A 2 15.65 -21.27 -0.15
N GLN A 3 14.67 -22.15 0.03
CA GLN A 3 14.80 -23.59 -0.20
C GLN A 3 15.02 -23.94 -1.69
N LEU A 4 14.33 -23.25 -2.59
CA LEU A 4 14.49 -23.43 -4.04
C LEU A 4 15.90 -23.03 -4.53
N SER A 5 16.62 -22.24 -3.73
CA SER A 5 18.01 -21.85 -4.00
C SER A 5 19.04 -22.76 -3.29
N GLY A 6 18.58 -23.84 -2.63
CA GLY A 6 19.44 -24.80 -1.93
C GLY A 6 19.84 -24.40 -0.51
N PHE A 7 19.37 -23.27 0.01
CA PHE A 7 19.69 -22.79 1.35
C PHE A 7 18.65 -23.25 2.38
N SER A 8 19.10 -23.37 3.63
CA SER A 8 18.25 -23.71 4.78
C SER A 8 17.71 -22.46 5.49
N VAL A 9 16.43 -22.50 5.88
CA VAL A 9 15.81 -21.44 6.70
C VAL A 9 16.28 -21.58 8.14
N ARG A 10 16.67 -20.46 8.74
CA ARG A 10 17.00 -20.36 10.16
C ARG A 10 15.76 -19.94 10.95
N ASP A 11 15.28 -20.82 11.80
CA ASP A 11 14.14 -20.61 12.69
C ASP A 11 14.37 -21.29 14.05
N THR A 12 13.36 -21.27 14.93
CA THR A 12 13.44 -21.87 16.27
C THR A 12 13.66 -23.39 16.26
N SER A 13 13.27 -24.07 15.18
CA SER A 13 13.45 -25.51 14.99
C SER A 13 14.75 -25.88 14.28
N ASN A 14 15.28 -24.96 13.45
CA ASN A 14 16.56 -25.09 12.75
C ASN A 14 17.47 -23.86 13.02
N PRO A 15 18.08 -23.76 14.22
CA PRO A 15 18.94 -22.63 14.57
C PRO A 15 20.23 -22.57 13.74
N CYS A 16 20.62 -23.68 13.10
CA CYS A 16 21.79 -23.77 12.22
C CYS A 16 21.49 -23.39 10.76
N GLY A 17 20.28 -22.93 10.44
CA GLY A 17 19.94 -22.48 9.10
C GLY A 17 20.82 -21.33 8.61
N GLU A 18 20.98 -21.23 7.30
CA GLU A 18 21.87 -20.25 6.66
C GLU A 18 21.21 -18.87 6.51
N ILE A 19 19.89 -18.83 6.34
CA ILE A 19 19.13 -17.59 6.08
C ILE A 19 18.00 -17.43 7.09
N ALA A 20 18.05 -16.37 7.91
CA ALA A 20 16.96 -16.01 8.82
C ALA A 20 15.81 -15.32 8.08
N ILE A 21 14.59 -15.53 8.60
CA ILE A 21 13.41 -14.77 8.21
C ILE A 21 13.01 -13.91 9.39
N GLU A 22 13.01 -12.60 9.19
CA GLU A 22 12.61 -11.62 10.19
C GLU A 22 11.38 -10.85 9.68
N PHE A 23 10.41 -10.66 10.57
CA PHE A 23 9.19 -9.93 10.25
C PHE A 23 9.31 -8.49 10.77
N SER A 24 9.44 -7.53 9.85
CA SER A 24 9.50 -6.10 10.18
C SER A 24 8.13 -5.46 10.43
N GLY A 25 7.05 -6.22 10.30
CA GLY A 25 5.68 -5.70 10.32
C GLY A 25 5.29 -4.99 9.02
N LEU A 26 4.06 -4.48 8.98
CA LEU A 26 3.51 -3.72 7.86
C LEU A 26 3.98 -2.27 7.92
N ARG A 27 4.37 -1.73 6.77
CA ARG A 27 4.71 -0.31 6.63
C ARG A 27 3.43 0.54 6.55
N PRO A 28 3.50 1.84 6.89
CA PRO A 28 2.32 2.70 6.80
C PRO A 28 1.80 2.76 5.37
N GLY A 29 0.55 2.30 5.19
CA GLY A 29 -0.13 2.28 3.89
C GLY A 29 -0.16 0.90 3.26
N GLU A 30 0.56 -0.07 3.82
CA GLU A 30 0.50 -1.45 3.36
C GLU A 30 -0.78 -2.15 3.85
N LYS A 31 -1.36 -2.94 2.96
CA LYS A 31 -2.44 -3.86 3.27
C LYS A 31 -1.85 -5.25 3.49
N LEU A 32 -2.43 -6.01 4.43
CA LEU A 32 -2.07 -7.41 4.64
C LEU A 32 -2.57 -8.31 3.50
N PHE A 33 -3.71 -7.94 2.91
CA PHE A 33 -4.34 -8.63 1.79
C PHE A 33 -4.79 -7.60 0.76
N GLU A 34 -4.55 -7.92 -0.51
CA GLU A 34 -5.08 -7.16 -1.64
C GLU A 34 -6.51 -7.63 -1.96
N GLU A 35 -7.24 -6.79 -2.69
CA GLU A 35 -8.58 -7.13 -3.18
C GLU A 35 -8.50 -8.12 -4.34
N LEU A 36 -9.50 -8.99 -4.48
CA LEU A 36 -9.62 -9.88 -5.63
C LEU A 36 -10.09 -9.07 -6.85
N LEU A 37 -9.34 -9.13 -7.95
CA LEU A 37 -9.66 -8.41 -9.20
C LEU A 37 -10.84 -8.99 -10.00
N ILE A 38 -11.49 -10.04 -9.50
CA ILE A 38 -12.61 -10.70 -10.15
C ILE A 38 -13.82 -10.50 -9.24
N SER A 39 -14.82 -9.78 -9.74
CA SER A 39 -16.09 -9.55 -9.04
C SER A 39 -17.23 -10.34 -9.69
N ALA A 40 -18.29 -10.59 -8.93
CA ALA A 40 -19.53 -11.18 -9.46
C ALA A 40 -20.22 -10.27 -10.49
N ASP A 41 -19.93 -8.96 -10.44
CA ASP A 41 -20.51 -7.95 -11.34
C ASP A 41 -19.68 -7.76 -12.64
N ASP A 42 -18.54 -8.43 -12.76
CA ASP A 42 -17.70 -8.34 -13.96
C ASP A 42 -18.37 -9.00 -15.16
N SER A 43 -18.19 -8.38 -16.32
CA SER A 43 -18.63 -8.97 -17.58
C SER A 43 -17.58 -9.94 -18.14
N PRO A 44 -17.99 -11.11 -18.66
CA PRO A 44 -17.06 -12.04 -19.29
C PRO A 44 -16.54 -11.48 -20.61
N THR A 45 -15.36 -11.94 -21.03
CA THR A 45 -14.86 -11.77 -22.40
C THR A 45 -14.78 -13.12 -23.11
N ASP A 46 -14.39 -13.14 -24.39
CA ASP A 46 -14.17 -14.39 -25.13
C ASP A 46 -13.07 -15.27 -24.52
N HIS A 47 -12.13 -14.67 -23.78
CA HIS A 47 -11.05 -15.41 -23.13
C HIS A 47 -11.43 -15.74 -21.68
N PRO A 48 -11.34 -17.01 -21.25
CA PRO A 48 -11.85 -17.47 -19.95
C PRO A 48 -11.11 -16.90 -18.73
N LEU A 49 -9.91 -16.33 -18.94
CA LEU A 49 -9.10 -15.69 -17.89
C LEU A 49 -9.14 -14.16 -17.94
N ILE A 50 -9.98 -13.56 -18.78
CA ILE A 50 -10.09 -12.11 -18.92
C ILE A 50 -11.53 -11.71 -18.61
N SER A 51 -11.70 -10.89 -17.58
CA SER A 51 -12.97 -10.24 -17.21
C SER A 51 -12.89 -8.74 -17.50
N GLN A 52 -14.05 -8.12 -17.73
CA GLN A 52 -14.19 -6.68 -17.87
C GLN A 52 -14.95 -6.13 -16.66
N ALA A 53 -14.22 -5.40 -15.80
CA ALA A 53 -14.78 -4.68 -14.67
C ALA A 53 -15.64 -3.49 -15.12
N ARG A 54 -16.66 -3.15 -14.32
CA ARG A 54 -17.47 -1.95 -14.50
C ARG A 54 -17.27 -1.04 -13.31
N GLU A 55 -16.59 0.07 -13.54
CA GLU A 55 -16.32 1.06 -12.52
C GLU A 55 -17.06 2.37 -12.79
N GLY A 56 -17.36 3.11 -11.72
CA GLY A 56 -17.83 4.48 -11.83
C GLY A 56 -16.72 5.39 -12.39
N PHE A 57 -17.11 6.44 -13.09
CA PHE A 57 -16.16 7.42 -13.60
C PHE A 57 -16.64 8.84 -13.29
N ILE A 58 -15.69 9.76 -13.22
CA ILE A 58 -15.94 11.20 -13.08
C ILE A 58 -15.86 11.82 -14.47
N ALA A 59 -16.82 12.69 -14.81
CA ALA A 59 -16.79 13.43 -16.07
C ALA A 59 -15.55 14.31 -16.16
N ALA A 60 -14.96 14.42 -17.35
CA ALA A 60 -13.65 15.07 -17.53
C ALA A 60 -13.63 16.53 -17.04
N ASP A 61 -14.69 17.28 -17.30
CA ASP A 61 -14.86 18.67 -16.85
C ASP A 61 -14.84 18.80 -15.32
N GLN A 62 -15.46 17.87 -14.62
CA GLN A 62 -15.45 17.81 -13.15
C GLN A 62 -14.08 17.39 -12.63
N LEU A 63 -13.45 16.41 -13.28
CA LEU A 63 -12.12 15.93 -12.93
C LEU A 63 -11.07 17.03 -13.07
N ASP A 64 -11.10 17.82 -14.14
CA ASP A 64 -10.18 18.93 -14.38
C ASP A 64 -10.21 19.97 -13.25
N VAL A 65 -11.41 20.28 -12.74
CA VAL A 65 -11.59 21.19 -11.61
C VAL A 65 -10.99 20.60 -10.32
N LEU A 66 -11.22 19.31 -10.06
CA LEU A 66 -10.66 18.62 -8.90
C LEU A 66 -9.13 18.53 -8.98
N MET A 67 -8.59 18.25 -10.16
CA MET A 67 -7.14 18.20 -10.41
C MET A 67 -6.48 19.56 -10.20
N ALA A 68 -7.09 20.64 -10.71
CA ALA A 68 -6.60 22.00 -10.45
C ALA A 68 -6.63 22.36 -8.96
N SER A 69 -7.64 21.89 -8.21
CA SER A 69 -7.70 22.07 -6.76
C SER A 69 -6.61 21.27 -6.03
N LEU A 70 -6.36 20.03 -6.46
CA LEU A 70 -5.32 19.17 -5.90
C LEU A 70 -3.93 19.78 -6.07
N LEU A 71 -3.61 20.24 -7.28
CA LEU A 71 -2.32 20.89 -7.59
C LEU A 71 -2.09 22.11 -6.72
N LYS A 72 -3.10 22.98 -6.56
CA LYS A 72 -3.01 24.15 -5.66
C LYS A 72 -2.77 23.76 -4.20
N ALA A 73 -3.39 22.68 -3.72
CA ALA A 73 -3.18 22.20 -2.35
C ALA A 73 -1.77 21.64 -2.15
N ILE A 74 -1.23 20.92 -3.15
CA ILE A 74 0.14 20.43 -3.16
C ILE A 74 1.14 21.59 -3.15
N ASP A 75 0.96 22.59 -4.00
CA ASP A 75 1.83 23.77 -4.08
C ASP A 75 1.85 24.54 -2.75
N ALA A 76 0.70 24.60 -2.06
CA ALA A 76 0.56 25.22 -0.75
C ALA A 76 1.05 24.33 0.41
N ARG A 77 1.44 23.07 0.14
CA ARG A 77 1.76 22.03 1.15
C ARG A 77 0.65 21.81 2.17
N ASP A 78 -0.60 22.00 1.76
CA ASP A 78 -1.78 21.83 2.59
C ASP A 78 -2.23 20.35 2.56
N VAL A 79 -1.65 19.56 3.48
CA VAL A 79 -1.84 18.10 3.53
C VAL A 79 -3.30 17.72 3.78
N GLU A 80 -4.01 18.46 4.63
CA GLU A 80 -5.43 18.19 4.92
C GLU A 80 -6.26 18.38 3.65
N LYS A 81 -6.04 19.48 2.92
CA LYS A 81 -6.76 19.74 1.68
C LYS A 81 -6.39 18.78 0.56
N VAL A 82 -5.14 18.30 0.51
CA VAL A 82 -4.74 17.24 -0.43
C VAL A 82 -5.53 15.97 -0.17
N LEU A 83 -5.63 15.53 1.09
CA LEU A 83 -6.38 14.33 1.47
C LEU A 83 -7.88 14.50 1.19
N ASP A 84 -8.45 15.66 1.50
CA ASP A 84 -9.86 15.97 1.22
C ASP A 84 -10.18 15.87 -0.28
N VAL A 85 -9.32 16.44 -1.13
CA VAL A 85 -9.51 16.37 -2.58
C VAL A 85 -9.30 14.93 -3.08
N LEU A 86 -8.33 14.20 -2.52
CA LEU A 86 -8.07 12.81 -2.89
C LEU A 86 -9.25 11.89 -2.57
N VAL A 87 -9.86 12.02 -1.38
CA VAL A 87 -11.06 11.26 -0.99
C VAL A 87 -12.26 11.59 -1.89
N ARG A 88 -12.37 12.82 -2.41
CA ARG A 88 -13.42 13.18 -3.37
C ARG A 88 -13.21 12.54 -4.74
N ILE A 89 -11.96 12.45 -5.19
CA ILE A 89 -11.61 11.83 -6.49
C ILE A 89 -11.71 10.29 -6.40
N VAL A 90 -11.28 9.72 -5.28
CA VAL A 90 -11.28 8.28 -5.02
C VAL A 90 -12.05 8.01 -3.73
N PRO A 91 -13.39 7.89 -3.78
CA PRO A 91 -14.23 7.72 -2.58
C PRO A 91 -13.89 6.48 -1.75
N GLU A 92 -13.32 5.45 -2.38
CA GLU A 92 -12.92 4.20 -1.74
C GLU A 92 -11.57 4.30 -1.01
N TYR A 93 -10.86 5.41 -1.17
CA TYR A 93 -9.58 5.64 -0.51
C TYR A 93 -9.77 5.70 1.01
N LYS A 94 -9.15 4.75 1.71
CA LYS A 94 -9.10 4.69 3.18
C LYS A 94 -7.67 4.89 3.65
N SER A 95 -7.36 6.08 4.16
CA SER A 95 -6.07 6.34 4.80
C SER A 95 -6.07 5.73 6.21
N ASN A 96 -5.48 4.54 6.38
CA ASN A 96 -5.21 3.98 7.71
C ASN A 96 -3.95 4.59 8.37
N VAL A 97 -3.48 5.73 7.86
CA VAL A 97 -2.12 6.24 8.08
C VAL A 97 -2.17 7.74 8.30
N ARG A 98 -1.43 8.23 9.31
CA ARG A 98 -1.09 9.65 9.40
C ARG A 98 -0.02 9.99 8.37
N PRO A 99 -0.12 11.11 7.63
CA PRO A 99 0.88 11.49 6.66
C PRO A 99 2.28 11.50 7.29
N ILE A 100 3.20 10.74 6.69
CA ILE A 100 4.58 10.65 7.15
C ILE A 100 5.28 11.98 6.86
N SER A 101 5.80 12.63 7.90
CA SER A 101 6.76 13.71 7.72
C SER A 101 8.12 13.11 7.32
N LEU A 102 8.57 13.42 6.10
CA LEU A 102 9.91 13.05 5.59
C LEU A 102 11.08 13.75 6.32
N SER A 103 10.80 14.46 7.43
CA SER A 103 11.77 15.23 8.22
C SER A 103 12.25 14.52 9.48
N SER A 104 11.74 13.33 9.79
CA SER A 104 12.28 12.52 10.88
C SER A 104 13.37 11.59 10.34
N PRO A 105 14.55 11.51 10.99
CA PRO A 105 15.48 10.44 10.65
C PRO A 105 14.76 9.11 10.81
N MET A 106 15.03 8.17 9.91
CA MET A 106 14.71 6.76 10.14
C MET A 106 15.32 6.42 11.50
N ASP A 107 14.49 6.26 12.53
CA ASP A 107 14.95 5.85 13.86
C ASP A 107 15.63 4.50 13.67
N GLY A 108 16.96 4.54 13.71
CA GLY A 108 17.78 3.36 13.74
C GLY A 108 17.52 2.64 15.04
N ASP A 109 17.06 1.40 14.92
CA ASP A 109 17.46 0.29 15.76
C ASP A 109 17.45 0.59 17.27
N GLU A 110 16.25 0.64 17.87
CA GLU A 110 16.13 0.36 19.31
C GLU A 110 16.34 -1.14 19.53
N LEU A 111 17.61 -1.55 19.57
CA LEU A 111 18.05 -2.74 20.28
C LEU A 111 17.63 -2.59 21.75
N GLY A 112 16.46 -3.15 22.08
CA GLY A 112 16.04 -3.37 23.46
C GLY A 112 17.09 -4.16 24.24
N PRO A 113 17.23 -3.91 25.55
CA PRO A 113 18.41 -4.32 26.29
C PRO A 113 18.52 -5.85 26.36
N SER A 114 19.73 -6.32 26.06
CA SER A 114 20.27 -7.63 26.43
C SER A 114 19.88 -7.98 27.87
N ALA A 115 18.95 -8.92 28.03
CA ALA A 115 18.71 -9.57 29.31
C ALA A 115 19.82 -10.61 29.55
N ALA A 116 20.50 -10.42 30.68
CA ALA A 116 21.51 -11.32 31.23
C ALA A 116 20.93 -12.67 31.68
#